data_AF-A0A4D6NK58-F1
#
_entry.id   AF-A0A4D6NK58-F1
#
_cell.length_a   1.000
_cell.length_b   1.000
_cell.length_c   1.000
_cell.angle_alpha   90.00
_cell.angle_beta   90.00
_cell.angle_gamma   90.00
#
_symmetry.space_group_name_H-M   'P 1'
#
loop_
_entity.id
_entity.type
_entity.pdbx_description
1 polymer ?
#
loop_
_entity_poly.entity_id
_entity_poly.type
_entity_poly.pdbx_seq_one_letter_code
_entity_poly.pdbx_strand_id
1 'polypeptide(L)'
;MYVTDELVVEASLRKVLMLRGTCVSNLLVPQRVSSSVHFPRRSQPVLINPFGDLLQTLSPSSTSSLPSQASSHLSTPILHLHQLGWLLWIRERAIMAAPKPGVIALFDVDGTLTAPRKVATPEMLTFMQQLRKVVTVGVVGGSDLIKISEQLGNTVTNDYDYVFSENGLVAHKGGKLVGTQSLKSFLGDEKLKEFINFTLHYIADLDIPIKRGTFIEFRSGMLNVSPIGRNCSQEERDEFERYDKVQNIRPKMVSVLREKFAHFNLTFSIGGQISFDVFPQGWDKTYCLRYLDDFNEIHFFGDKTYKGGNDHEIYESERTIGHTVTSPDDTVKQCKSLFLEN
;
A
#
# COMPACT_ATOMS: atom_id res chain seq x y z
N MET A 1 -55.22 -48.80 -15.02
CA MET A 1 -55.10 -48.64 -16.49
C MET A 1 -54.58 -47.24 -16.76
N TYR A 2 -53.31 -47.16 -17.17
CA TYR A 2 -52.57 -45.93 -17.47
C TYR A 2 -52.50 -45.75 -18.99
N VAL A 3 -52.68 -44.52 -19.47
CA VAL A 3 -52.34 -44.01 -20.81
C VAL A 3 -51.99 -42.53 -20.58
N THR A 4 -50.74 -42.18 -20.29
CA THR A 4 -49.64 -41.73 -21.19
C THR A 4 -49.96 -40.50 -22.03
N ASP A 5 -49.27 -39.39 -21.72
CA ASP A 5 -48.79 -38.39 -22.68
C ASP A 5 -47.60 -37.63 -22.06
N GLU A 6 -46.42 -38.23 -22.14
CA GLU A 6 -45.11 -37.58 -22.08
C GLU A 6 -44.59 -37.50 -23.52
N LEU A 7 -44.65 -36.32 -24.15
CA LEU A 7 -44.20 -36.18 -25.53
C LEU A 7 -43.77 -34.75 -25.92
N VAL A 8 -43.04 -34.02 -25.06
CA VAL A 8 -42.33 -32.79 -25.51
C VAL A 8 -41.08 -32.49 -24.66
N VAL A 9 -40.17 -33.45 -24.42
CA VAL A 9 -38.82 -33.14 -23.88
C VAL A 9 -37.78 -34.14 -24.39
N GLU A 10 -37.46 -34.17 -25.69
CA GLU A 10 -36.20 -34.82 -26.15
C GLU A 10 -35.81 -34.46 -27.60
N ALA A 11 -35.60 -33.18 -27.89
CA ALA A 11 -35.03 -32.76 -29.18
C ALA A 11 -34.06 -31.58 -29.01
N SER A 12 -32.80 -31.88 -28.64
CA SER A 12 -31.61 -31.07 -29.01
C SER A 12 -30.25 -31.67 -28.62
N LEU A 13 -30.17 -32.85 -27.99
CA LEU A 13 -28.91 -33.49 -27.57
C LEU A 13 -28.36 -34.58 -28.51
N ARG A 14 -28.56 -34.45 -29.83
CA ARG A 14 -27.92 -35.34 -30.83
C ARG A 14 -27.48 -34.59 -32.08
N LYS A 15 -26.36 -33.85 -31.99
CA LYS A 15 -25.62 -33.40 -33.18
C LYS A 15 -24.10 -33.27 -32.99
N VAL A 16 -23.49 -34.13 -32.18
CA VAL A 16 -22.02 -34.32 -32.16
C VAL A 16 -21.68 -35.78 -31.92
N LEU A 17 -21.96 -36.64 -32.90
CA LEU A 17 -21.38 -37.99 -33.01
C LEU A 17 -21.86 -38.58 -34.34
N MET A 18 -21.00 -38.53 -35.36
CA MET A 18 -20.94 -39.42 -36.54
C MET A 18 -20.05 -38.78 -37.62
N LEU A 19 -18.74 -38.81 -37.44
CA LEU A 19 -17.79 -38.99 -38.55
C LEU A 19 -16.75 -40.01 -38.05
N ARG A 20 -16.93 -41.26 -38.49
CA ARG A 20 -16.01 -42.38 -38.28
C ARG A 20 -15.06 -42.51 -39.47
N GLY A 21 -13.83 -42.96 -39.17
CA GLY A 21 -12.93 -43.67 -40.08
C GLY A 21 -11.74 -42.80 -40.53
N THR A 22 -10.48 -43.14 -40.26
CA THR A 22 -9.86 -44.47 -40.22
C THR A 22 -8.53 -44.47 -39.43
N CYS A 23 -8.33 -45.56 -38.66
CA CYS A 23 -7.10 -46.36 -38.42
C CYS A 23 -5.77 -45.83 -39.03
N VAL A 24 -4.60 -45.83 -38.39
CA VAL A 24 -3.84 -47.00 -37.87
C VAL A 24 -2.72 -46.51 -36.93
N SER A 25 -2.41 -47.36 -35.94
CA SER A 25 -1.29 -47.39 -35.00
C SER A 25 0.06 -46.75 -35.40
N ASN A 26 0.70 -46.09 -34.43
CA ASN A 26 2.06 -46.45 -34.02
C ASN A 26 2.37 -45.93 -32.60
N LEU A 27 2.67 -46.88 -31.71
CA LEU A 27 3.38 -46.63 -30.45
C LEU A 27 4.76 -46.06 -30.78
N LEU A 28 5.14 -44.96 -30.13
CA LEU A 28 6.54 -44.57 -29.99
C LEU A 28 6.86 -44.30 -28.51
N VAL A 29 7.75 -45.15 -28.03
CA VAL A 29 8.45 -45.15 -26.75
C VAL A 29 9.16 -43.81 -26.51
N PRO A 30 9.16 -43.24 -25.29
CA PRO A 30 10.11 -42.17 -24.98
C PRO A 30 11.48 -42.78 -24.68
N GLN A 31 12.40 -42.70 -25.65
CA GLN A 31 13.81 -42.95 -25.40
C GLN A 31 14.42 -41.82 -24.57
N ARG A 32 14.99 -42.19 -23.43
CA ARG A 32 15.98 -41.39 -22.70
C ARG A 32 17.17 -41.15 -23.62
N VAL A 33 17.51 -39.89 -23.84
CA VAL A 33 18.82 -39.50 -24.38
C VAL A 33 19.57 -38.81 -23.26
N SER A 34 20.60 -39.50 -22.76
CA SER A 34 21.67 -38.91 -21.98
C SER A 34 22.63 -38.21 -22.94
N SER A 35 22.87 -36.92 -22.74
CA SER A 35 24.03 -36.24 -23.29
C SER A 35 24.78 -35.54 -22.16
N SER A 36 25.84 -36.21 -21.72
CA SER A 36 26.90 -35.71 -20.88
C SER A 36 27.70 -34.64 -21.63
N VAL A 37 27.65 -33.39 -21.16
CA VAL A 37 28.56 -32.33 -21.59
C VAL A 37 29.57 -32.08 -20.46
N HIS A 38 30.84 -32.37 -20.76
CA HIS A 38 32.00 -32.08 -19.92
C HIS A 38 32.26 -30.57 -19.89
N PHE A 39 32.33 -29.99 -18.68
CA PHE A 39 32.91 -28.67 -18.41
C PHE A 39 34.29 -28.84 -17.73
N PRO A 40 35.35 -28.14 -18.17
CA PRO A 40 36.64 -28.20 -17.52
C PRO A 40 36.69 -27.30 -16.26
N ARG A 41 37.24 -27.86 -15.17
CA ARG A 41 37.54 -27.18 -13.90
C ARG A 41 38.77 -26.27 -14.03
N ARG A 42 38.67 -25.02 -13.58
CA ARG A 42 39.75 -24.18 -13.02
C ARG A 42 39.10 -23.23 -11.99
N SER A 43 39.29 -23.50 -10.70
CA SER A 43 40.30 -22.93 -9.78
C SER A 43 39.68 -21.83 -8.91
N GLN A 44 39.31 -22.21 -7.68
CA GLN A 44 39.00 -21.28 -6.58
C GLN A 44 40.31 -20.68 -6.03
N PRO A 45 40.32 -19.42 -5.57
CA PRO A 45 41.30 -18.96 -4.60
C PRO A 45 40.81 -19.18 -3.17
N VAL A 46 41.83 -19.42 -2.34
CA VAL A 46 41.83 -19.94 -0.99
C VAL A 46 41.53 -18.85 0.04
N LEU A 47 40.68 -19.20 1.01
CA LEU A 47 40.47 -18.48 2.27
C LEU A 47 41.46 -19.04 3.30
N ILE A 48 42.45 -18.26 3.71
CA ILE A 48 43.27 -18.53 4.89
C ILE A 48 43.33 -17.24 5.72
N ASN A 49 42.77 -17.33 6.91
CA ASN A 49 43.07 -16.49 8.07
C ASN A 49 43.98 -17.36 8.96
N PRO A 50 45.06 -16.83 9.55
CA PRO A 50 44.98 -16.70 11.01
C PRO A 50 45.74 -15.52 11.61
N PHE A 51 45.19 -15.04 12.72
CA PHE A 51 45.81 -14.61 13.98
C PHE A 51 47.34 -14.45 14.03
N GLY A 52 47.77 -13.27 14.49
CA GLY A 52 49.12 -12.99 15.00
C GLY A 52 49.06 -12.07 16.21
N ASP A 53 49.03 -12.72 17.38
CA ASP A 53 49.73 -12.45 18.64
C ASP A 53 49.53 -11.16 19.49
N LEU A 54 49.25 -11.47 20.76
CA LEU A 54 49.19 -10.63 21.96
C LEU A 54 50.36 -11.07 22.90
N LEU A 55 50.83 -10.15 23.75
CA LEU A 55 51.73 -10.32 24.93
C LEU A 55 53.23 -10.46 24.58
N GLN A 56 54.20 -9.86 25.27
CA GLN A 56 54.40 -9.38 26.64
C GLN A 56 55.70 -8.52 26.60
N THR A 57 55.94 -7.48 27.41
CA THR A 57 56.74 -7.62 28.65
C THR A 57 57.03 -6.24 29.31
N LEU A 58 56.70 -6.15 30.60
CA LEU A 58 57.55 -5.72 31.74
C LEU A 58 58.22 -4.32 31.77
N SER A 59 57.78 -3.51 32.74
CA SER A 59 58.57 -2.52 33.51
C SER A 59 59.44 -3.26 34.57
N PRO A 60 60.44 -2.66 35.29
CA PRO A 60 60.23 -1.51 36.21
C PRO A 60 61.42 -0.54 36.49
N SER A 61 61.08 0.62 37.10
CA SER A 61 61.86 1.44 38.09
C SER A 61 63.20 2.09 37.66
N SER A 62 63.66 3.27 38.10
CA SER A 62 63.59 3.95 39.42
C SER A 62 64.13 5.41 39.36
N THR A 63 63.67 6.27 40.29
CA THR A 63 64.34 7.47 40.92
C THR A 63 64.78 8.64 40.04
N SER A 64 64.71 9.94 40.36
CA SER A 64 64.48 10.79 41.57
C SER A 64 64.23 12.23 41.02
N SER A 65 63.43 13.12 41.59
CA SER A 65 63.77 14.04 42.69
C SER A 65 62.76 15.22 42.68
N LEU A 66 62.39 15.71 43.86
CA LEU A 66 61.65 16.97 44.10
C LEU A 66 62.68 18.08 44.43
N PRO A 67 62.34 19.37 44.30
CA PRO A 67 61.82 20.08 45.48
C PRO A 67 60.68 21.09 45.21
N SER A 68 60.10 21.50 46.33
CA SER A 68 58.98 22.40 46.59
C SER A 68 59.19 23.86 46.17
N GLN A 69 58.10 24.59 45.92
CA GLN A 69 57.65 25.73 46.75
C GLN A 69 56.36 26.36 46.21
N ALA A 70 55.56 26.86 47.15
CA ALA A 70 54.23 27.44 46.98
C ALA A 70 54.27 28.88 46.47
N SER A 71 53.27 29.29 45.68
CA SER A 71 52.69 30.62 45.80
C SER A 71 51.22 30.61 45.37
N SER A 72 50.42 31.24 46.21
CA SER A 72 48.98 31.42 46.13
C SER A 72 48.61 32.53 45.15
N HIS A 73 47.74 32.24 44.20
CA HIS A 73 46.85 33.25 43.62
C HIS A 73 45.44 32.67 43.48
N LEU A 74 44.51 33.24 44.24
CA LEU A 74 43.08 33.03 44.07
C LEU A 74 42.67 33.59 42.70
N SER A 75 42.27 32.69 41.80
CA SER A 75 41.48 33.02 40.62
C SER A 75 40.14 32.30 40.76
N THR A 76 39.09 33.09 40.93
CA THR A 76 37.66 32.74 41.00
C THR A 76 37.21 31.67 39.98
N PRO A 77 36.25 30.78 40.34
CA PRO A 77 35.77 29.72 39.47
C PRO A 77 34.70 30.24 38.50
N ILE A 78 35.11 31.01 37.48
CA ILE A 78 34.19 31.48 36.42
C ILE A 78 34.06 30.43 35.29
N LEU A 79 34.99 29.48 35.19
CA LEU A 79 35.00 28.49 34.11
C LEU A 79 34.02 27.30 34.30
N HIS A 80 33.58 27.00 35.52
CA HIS A 80 32.66 25.87 35.77
C HIS A 80 31.18 26.22 35.55
N LEU A 81 30.79 27.48 35.76
CA LEU A 81 29.42 27.94 35.51
C LEU A 81 29.08 28.03 34.02
N HIS A 82 30.08 28.32 33.16
CA HIS A 82 29.87 28.36 31.72
C HIS A 82 29.68 26.97 31.10
N GLN A 83 30.39 25.93 31.58
CA GLN A 83 30.21 24.55 31.11
C GLN A 83 28.89 23.94 31.61
N LEU A 84 28.52 24.19 32.87
CA LEU A 84 27.21 23.78 33.39
C LEU A 84 26.07 24.52 32.71
N GLY A 85 26.21 25.81 32.44
CA GLY A 85 25.25 26.61 31.67
C GLY A 85 25.12 26.13 30.22
N TRP A 86 26.21 25.73 29.56
CA TRP A 86 26.17 25.11 28.23
C TRP A 86 25.52 23.73 28.23
N LEU A 87 25.79 22.90 29.24
CA LEU A 87 25.17 21.58 29.39
C LEU A 87 23.70 21.67 29.82
N LEU A 88 23.31 22.68 30.59
CA LEU A 88 21.92 23.01 30.92
C LEU A 88 21.19 23.60 29.70
N TRP A 89 21.84 24.48 28.92
CA TRP A 89 21.31 25.02 27.67
C TRP A 89 21.15 23.95 26.58
N ILE A 90 22.08 22.99 26.51
CA ILE A 90 21.95 21.79 25.68
C ILE A 90 20.88 20.85 26.25
N ARG A 91 20.76 20.67 27.57
CA ARG A 91 19.69 19.84 28.16
C ARG A 91 18.29 20.45 27.98
N GLU A 92 18.15 21.77 28.03
CA GLU A 92 16.89 22.49 27.81
C GLU A 92 16.50 22.53 26.33
N ARG A 93 17.46 22.57 25.39
CA ARG A 93 17.20 22.44 23.94
C ARG A 93 17.20 21.01 23.41
N ALA A 94 17.78 20.06 24.14
CA ALA A 94 17.71 18.62 23.91
C ALA A 94 16.57 17.96 24.69
N ILE A 95 15.64 18.75 25.25
CA ILE A 95 14.23 18.41 25.15
C ILE A 95 13.86 18.52 23.66
N MET A 96 14.39 17.59 22.84
CA MET A 96 13.77 17.28 21.57
C MET A 96 12.35 16.88 21.96
N ALA A 97 11.38 17.74 21.66
CA ALA A 97 10.00 17.60 22.10
C ALA A 97 9.60 16.14 21.91
N ALA A 98 9.37 15.41 23.01
CA ALA A 98 8.90 14.04 22.92
C ALA A 98 7.63 14.06 22.05
N PRO A 99 7.41 13.04 21.20
CA PRO A 99 6.24 13.03 20.33
C PRO A 99 4.98 13.35 21.13
N LYS A 100 4.18 14.32 20.65
CA LYS A 100 2.94 14.74 21.33
C LYS A 100 2.09 13.49 21.61
N PRO A 101 1.96 13.04 22.87
CA PRO A 101 1.30 11.78 23.17
C PRO A 101 -0.19 11.89 22.81
N GLY A 102 -0.74 10.84 22.19
CA GLY A 102 -2.13 10.80 21.72
C GLY A 102 -2.40 11.47 20.37
N VAL A 103 -1.40 12.13 19.77
CA VAL A 103 -1.54 12.80 18.46
C VAL A 103 -0.87 12.01 17.34
N ILE A 104 -1.57 11.88 16.21
CA ILE A 104 -1.03 11.34 14.95
C ILE A 104 -1.35 12.26 13.78
N ALA A 105 -0.37 12.43 12.88
CA ALA A 105 -0.57 13.02 11.57
C ALA A 105 -0.56 11.93 10.49
N LEU A 106 -1.70 11.75 9.83
CA LEU A 106 -1.90 10.85 8.71
C LEU A 106 -1.81 11.59 7.39
N PHE A 107 -1.14 10.99 6.41
CA PHE A 107 -0.93 11.58 5.10
C PHE A 107 -1.42 10.65 4.01
N ASP A 108 -2.21 11.18 3.08
CA ASP A 108 -2.25 10.63 1.73
C ASP A 108 -0.84 10.65 1.10
N VAL A 109 -0.63 9.85 0.05
CA VAL A 109 0.65 9.76 -0.65
C VAL A 109 0.70 10.66 -1.88
N ASP A 110 -0.19 10.43 -2.86
CA ASP A 110 -0.06 10.93 -4.23
C ASP A 110 -0.77 12.27 -4.45
N GLY A 111 0.02 13.35 -4.56
CA GLY A 111 -0.48 14.73 -4.53
C GLY A 111 -0.27 15.41 -3.18
N THR A 112 -0.09 14.62 -2.13
CA THR A 112 0.05 15.07 -0.73
C THR A 112 1.50 15.04 -0.24
N LEU A 113 2.18 13.89 -0.31
CA LEU A 113 3.60 13.75 0.02
C LEU A 113 4.48 13.79 -1.22
N THR A 114 3.94 13.38 -2.37
CA THR A 114 4.64 13.38 -3.65
C THR A 114 3.87 14.20 -4.68
N ALA A 115 4.57 14.66 -5.72
CA ALA A 115 3.86 15.12 -6.90
C ALA A 115 3.17 13.92 -7.59
N PRO A 116 2.02 14.12 -8.27
CA PRO A 116 1.24 13.03 -8.85
C PRO A 116 2.07 12.06 -9.68
N ARG A 117 2.06 10.78 -9.30
CA ARG A 117 2.79 9.64 -9.89
C ARG A 117 4.31 9.80 -9.92
N LYS A 118 4.87 10.60 -9.00
CA LYS A 118 6.32 10.78 -8.85
C LYS A 118 6.81 10.27 -7.50
N VAL A 119 8.13 10.12 -7.41
CA VAL A 119 8.86 9.81 -6.17
C VAL A 119 8.93 11.07 -5.30
N ALA A 120 8.91 10.89 -3.98
CA ALA A 120 9.14 11.94 -3.00
C ALA A 120 10.51 12.58 -3.21
N THR A 121 10.59 13.89 -2.98
CA THR A 121 11.88 14.59 -3.02
C THR A 121 12.70 14.27 -1.75
N PRO A 122 14.04 14.32 -1.81
CA PRO A 122 14.87 14.15 -0.62
C PRO A 122 14.51 15.14 0.51
N GLU A 123 14.09 16.34 0.15
CA GLU A 123 13.64 17.37 1.08
C GLU A 123 12.38 16.94 1.83
N MET A 124 11.39 16.37 1.12
CA MET A 124 10.18 15.83 1.74
C MET A 124 10.51 14.66 2.67
N LEU A 125 11.32 13.70 2.23
CA LEU A 125 11.70 12.56 3.07
C LEU A 125 12.42 13.02 4.34
N THR A 126 13.33 13.98 4.22
CA THR A 126 14.03 14.59 5.36
C THR A 126 13.04 15.30 6.30
N PHE A 127 12.08 16.04 5.75
CA PHE A 127 11.03 16.70 6.51
C PHE A 127 10.16 15.70 7.29
N MET A 128 9.73 14.60 6.67
CA MET A 128 8.93 13.58 7.35
C MET A 128 9.69 12.96 8.52
N GLN A 129 11.00 12.73 8.39
CA GLN A 129 11.85 12.27 9.51
C GLN A 129 12.01 13.31 10.62
N GLN A 130 11.96 14.60 10.30
CA GLN A 130 11.94 15.67 11.32
C GLN A 130 10.57 15.72 12.02
N LEU A 131 9.48 15.64 11.27
CA LEU A 131 8.12 15.64 11.79
C LEU A 131 7.87 14.47 12.74
N ARG A 132 8.36 13.26 12.39
CA ARG A 132 8.26 12.05 13.21
C ARG A 132 8.88 12.19 14.61
N LYS A 133 9.84 13.12 14.79
CA LYS A 133 10.43 13.36 16.11
C LYS A 133 9.48 14.07 17.06
N VAL A 134 8.47 14.78 16.55
CA VAL A 134 7.57 15.64 17.35
C VAL A 134 6.12 15.17 17.38
N VAL A 135 5.71 14.32 16.44
CA VAL A 135 4.37 13.73 16.38
C VAL A 135 4.44 12.32 15.77
N THR A 136 3.49 11.45 16.11
CA THR A 136 3.35 10.15 15.43
C THR A 136 2.99 10.40 13.97
N VAL A 137 3.65 9.72 13.03
CA VAL A 137 3.39 9.90 11.59
C VAL A 137 2.92 8.61 10.97
N GLY A 138 1.79 8.68 10.26
CA GLY A 138 1.28 7.58 9.45
C GLY A 138 1.05 7.97 8.00
N VAL A 139 1.14 7.01 7.09
CA VAL A 139 0.77 7.18 5.68
C VAL A 139 -0.38 6.25 5.31
N VAL A 140 -1.32 6.72 4.48
CA VAL A 140 -2.47 5.95 4.00
C VAL A 140 -2.68 6.15 2.50
N GLY A 141 -2.60 5.06 1.74
CA GLY A 141 -2.79 5.07 0.29
C GLY A 141 -3.69 3.93 -0.17
N GLY A 142 -4.44 4.16 -1.25
CA GLY A 142 -5.24 3.11 -1.91
C GLY A 142 -4.41 2.11 -2.71
N SER A 143 -3.15 2.42 -2.97
CA SER A 143 -2.21 1.54 -3.65
C SER A 143 -1.66 0.44 -2.74
N ASP A 144 -1.14 -0.63 -3.35
CA ASP A 144 -0.35 -1.64 -2.65
C ASP A 144 0.95 -1.07 -2.06
N LEU A 145 1.57 -1.83 -1.16
CA LEU A 145 2.81 -1.42 -0.49
C LEU A 145 3.97 -1.21 -1.47
N ILE A 146 4.00 -1.92 -2.60
CA ILE A 146 5.08 -1.80 -3.60
C ILE A 146 5.05 -0.39 -4.19
N LYS A 147 3.89 0.06 -4.66
CA LYS A 147 3.72 1.43 -5.19
C LYS A 147 3.99 2.52 -4.16
N ILE A 148 3.55 2.32 -2.92
CA ILE A 148 3.87 3.27 -1.84
C ILE A 148 5.39 3.31 -1.61
N SER A 149 6.07 2.17 -1.67
CA SER A 149 7.53 2.07 -1.53
C SER A 149 8.28 2.69 -2.73
N GLU A 150 7.76 2.57 -3.94
CA GLU A 150 8.30 3.25 -5.13
C GLU A 150 8.26 4.78 -4.94
N GLN A 151 7.21 5.30 -4.30
CA GLN A 151 7.03 6.73 -4.08
C GLN A 151 7.80 7.26 -2.87
N LEU A 152 7.83 6.52 -1.75
CA LEU A 152 8.36 7.00 -0.47
C LEU A 152 9.69 6.36 -0.06
N GLY A 153 10.18 5.37 -0.82
CA GLY A 153 11.40 4.62 -0.55
C GLY A 153 11.15 3.20 -0.03
N ASN A 154 12.14 2.33 -0.23
CA ASN A 154 12.06 0.89 0.08
C ASN A 154 11.96 0.58 1.58
N THR A 155 12.27 1.55 2.44
CA THR A 155 12.25 1.43 3.91
C THR A 155 10.98 1.98 4.54
N VAL A 156 9.95 2.29 3.74
CA VAL A 156 8.73 3.00 4.16
C VAL A 156 8.10 2.45 5.45
N THR A 157 8.06 1.13 5.65
CA THR A 157 7.46 0.52 6.86
C THR A 157 8.22 0.83 8.14
N ASN A 158 9.50 1.18 8.04
CA ASN A 158 10.35 1.60 9.16
C ASN A 158 10.46 3.13 9.28
N ASP A 159 10.28 3.84 8.17
CA ASP A 159 10.43 5.30 8.09
C ASP A 159 9.24 6.05 8.71
N TYR A 160 8.08 5.41 8.76
CA TYR A 160 6.84 5.92 9.35
C TYR A 160 6.37 5.02 10.50
N ASP A 161 5.64 5.59 11.47
CA ASP A 161 5.14 4.81 12.60
C ASP A 161 4.00 3.89 12.18
N TYR A 162 3.17 4.34 11.24
CA TYR A 162 2.10 3.58 10.61
C TYR A 162 2.16 3.65 9.08
N VAL A 163 1.98 2.51 8.42
CA VAL A 163 1.86 2.43 6.95
C VAL A 163 0.63 1.63 6.59
N PHE A 164 -0.34 2.29 5.99
CA PHE A 164 -1.61 1.72 5.57
C PHE A 164 -1.67 1.66 4.04
N SER A 165 -1.34 0.52 3.47
CA SER A 165 -1.55 0.22 2.05
C SER A 165 -2.95 -0.33 1.82
N GLU A 166 -3.48 -0.16 0.61
CA GLU A 166 -4.84 -0.56 0.24
C GLU A 166 -5.88 -0.04 1.24
N ASN A 167 -5.82 1.27 1.56
CA ASN A 167 -6.66 1.97 2.54
C ASN A 167 -6.56 1.44 3.99
N GLY A 168 -5.54 0.63 4.30
CA GLY A 168 -5.36 0.00 5.61
C GLY A 168 -5.85 -1.44 5.67
N LEU A 169 -6.24 -2.04 4.55
CA LEU A 169 -6.41 -3.50 4.46
C LEU A 169 -5.11 -4.21 4.81
N VAL A 170 -3.97 -3.65 4.41
CA VAL A 170 -2.64 -4.08 4.87
C VAL A 170 -2.03 -2.96 5.70
N ALA A 171 -1.82 -3.23 6.98
CA ALA A 171 -1.40 -2.25 7.98
C ALA A 171 -0.08 -2.67 8.64
N HIS A 172 0.90 -1.77 8.64
CA HIS A 172 2.15 -1.92 9.39
C HIS A 172 2.24 -0.88 10.52
N LYS A 173 2.75 -1.29 11.68
CA LYS A 173 3.07 -0.42 12.81
C LYS A 173 4.51 -0.69 13.27
N GLY A 174 5.36 0.34 13.26
CA GLY A 174 6.77 0.22 13.64
C GLY A 174 7.52 -0.90 12.89
N GLY A 175 7.38 -0.95 11.57
CA GLY A 175 7.99 -1.97 10.71
C GLY A 175 7.29 -3.33 10.68
N LYS A 176 6.33 -3.59 11.57
CA LYS A 176 5.68 -4.90 11.71
C LYS A 176 4.28 -4.91 11.13
N LEU A 177 3.91 -5.98 10.42
CA LEU A 177 2.56 -6.20 9.96
C LEU A 177 1.63 -6.40 11.17
N VAL A 178 0.59 -5.57 11.28
CA VAL A 178 -0.41 -5.61 12.37
C VAL A 178 -1.82 -5.95 11.89
N GLY A 179 -2.07 -5.87 10.59
CA GLY A 179 -3.35 -6.24 10.01
C GLY A 179 -3.25 -6.56 8.53
N THR A 180 -3.95 -7.60 8.11
CA THR A 180 -4.18 -7.92 6.69
C THR A 180 -5.64 -8.33 6.52
N GLN A 181 -6.28 -7.86 5.45
CA GLN A 181 -7.63 -8.24 5.07
C GLN A 181 -7.71 -8.27 3.55
N SER A 182 -8.55 -9.17 3.01
CA SER A 182 -8.80 -9.26 1.58
C SER A 182 -10.30 -9.43 1.33
N LEU A 183 -10.75 -9.05 0.14
CA LEU A 183 -12.12 -9.23 -0.31
C LEU A 183 -12.55 -10.69 -0.19
N LYS A 184 -11.65 -11.62 -0.53
CA LYS A 184 -11.88 -13.06 -0.42
C LYS A 184 -12.14 -13.49 1.02
N SER A 185 -11.28 -13.10 1.95
CA SER A 185 -11.45 -13.48 3.36
C SER A 185 -12.65 -12.79 4.02
N PHE A 186 -13.05 -11.60 3.53
CA PHE A 186 -14.20 -10.87 4.06
C PHE A 186 -15.56 -11.39 3.54
N LEU A 187 -15.71 -11.55 2.22
CA LEU A 187 -16.98 -12.00 1.63
C LEU A 187 -17.14 -13.52 1.60
N GLY A 188 -16.04 -14.25 1.47
CA GLY A 188 -16.04 -15.70 1.23
C GLY A 188 -16.32 -16.08 -0.23
N ASP A 189 -15.88 -17.28 -0.62
CA ASP A 189 -15.95 -17.77 -2.00
C ASP A 189 -17.39 -17.92 -2.51
N GLU A 190 -18.36 -18.26 -1.65
CA GLU A 190 -19.76 -18.44 -2.07
C GLU A 190 -20.40 -17.13 -2.55
N LYS A 191 -20.26 -16.06 -1.76
CA LYS A 191 -20.78 -14.73 -2.14
C LYS A 191 -20.05 -14.17 -3.36
N LEU A 192 -18.72 -14.36 -3.41
CA LEU A 192 -17.92 -13.93 -4.57
C LEU A 192 -18.35 -14.64 -5.85
N LYS A 193 -18.53 -15.96 -5.80
CA LYS A 193 -19.01 -16.76 -6.93
C LYS A 193 -20.39 -16.29 -7.38
N GLU A 194 -21.31 -16.04 -6.45
CA GLU A 194 -22.64 -15.50 -6.77
C GLU A 194 -22.56 -14.16 -7.49
N PHE A 195 -21.78 -13.22 -6.94
CA PHE A 195 -21.58 -11.88 -7.53
C PHE A 195 -20.96 -11.96 -8.92
N ILE A 196 -19.89 -12.73 -9.07
CA ILE A 196 -19.14 -12.89 -10.32
C ILE A 196 -20.01 -13.54 -11.38
N ASN A 197 -20.71 -14.64 -11.06
CA ASN A 197 -21.59 -15.32 -12.02
C ASN A 197 -22.66 -14.38 -12.56
N PHE A 198 -23.36 -13.66 -11.67
CA PHE A 198 -24.38 -12.71 -12.13
C PHE A 198 -23.79 -11.60 -12.98
N THR A 199 -22.64 -11.05 -12.58
CA THR A 199 -21.97 -9.97 -13.33
C THR A 199 -21.54 -10.44 -14.71
N LEU A 200 -21.01 -11.66 -14.84
CA LEU A 200 -20.62 -12.24 -16.13
C LEU A 200 -21.83 -12.49 -17.02
N HIS A 201 -22.94 -13.02 -16.48
CA HIS A 201 -24.19 -13.18 -17.25
C HIS A 201 -24.71 -11.82 -17.73
N TYR A 202 -24.76 -10.81 -16.84
CA TYR A 202 -25.17 -9.46 -17.21
C TYR A 202 -24.32 -8.89 -18.35
N ILE A 203 -22.99 -9.01 -18.26
CA ILE A 203 -22.07 -8.54 -19.31
C ILE A 203 -22.24 -9.33 -20.61
N ALA A 204 -22.53 -10.64 -20.54
CA ALA A 204 -22.77 -11.45 -21.73
C ALA A 204 -23.98 -10.93 -22.53
N ASP A 205 -25.07 -10.60 -21.84
CA ASP A 205 -26.33 -10.14 -22.45
C ASP A 205 -26.33 -8.64 -22.78
N LEU A 206 -25.37 -7.87 -22.27
CA LEU A 206 -25.28 -6.44 -22.49
C LEU A 206 -25.00 -6.11 -23.97
N ASP A 207 -25.88 -5.34 -24.62
CA ASP A 207 -25.67 -4.88 -25.99
C ASP A 207 -24.84 -3.59 -26.02
N ILE A 208 -23.56 -3.70 -26.40
CA ILE A 208 -22.64 -2.57 -26.59
C ILE A 208 -21.81 -2.78 -27.87
N PRO A 209 -21.36 -1.70 -28.54
CA PRO A 209 -20.69 -1.81 -29.84
C PRO A 209 -19.44 -2.70 -29.84
N ILE A 210 -18.70 -2.69 -28.73
CA ILE A 210 -17.40 -3.36 -28.60
C ILE A 210 -17.34 -4.09 -27.26
N LYS A 211 -16.91 -5.35 -27.30
CA LYS A 211 -16.46 -6.15 -26.14
C LYS A 211 -15.04 -6.67 -26.40
N ARG A 212 -14.22 -6.71 -25.36
CA ARG A 212 -12.84 -7.21 -25.38
C ARG A 212 -12.69 -8.31 -24.33
N GLY A 213 -11.81 -8.12 -23.35
CA GLY A 213 -11.52 -9.11 -22.29
C GLY A 213 -11.14 -8.43 -20.99
N THR A 214 -11.01 -9.23 -19.93
CA THR A 214 -10.85 -8.76 -18.54
C THR A 214 -12.03 -7.85 -18.12
N PHE A 215 -13.22 -8.45 -18.13
CA PHE A 215 -14.46 -7.81 -17.71
C PHE A 215 -14.57 -7.65 -16.19
N ILE A 216 -13.96 -8.58 -15.45
CA ILE A 216 -13.84 -8.54 -14.00
C ILE A 216 -12.37 -8.78 -13.67
N GLU A 217 -11.74 -7.82 -13.00
CA GLU A 217 -10.39 -7.93 -12.47
C GLU A 217 -10.48 -8.07 -10.94
N PHE A 218 -10.04 -9.21 -10.42
CA PHE A 218 -10.00 -9.46 -8.98
C PHE A 218 -8.75 -8.83 -8.38
N ARG A 219 -8.91 -7.99 -7.36
CA ARG A 219 -7.82 -7.40 -6.57
C ARG A 219 -7.95 -7.80 -5.11
N SER A 220 -6.90 -7.59 -4.33
CA SER A 220 -6.89 -7.92 -2.90
C SER A 220 -8.05 -7.25 -2.15
N GLY A 221 -8.26 -5.94 -2.33
CA GLY A 221 -9.35 -5.21 -1.67
C GLY A 221 -10.68 -5.08 -2.42
N MET A 222 -10.76 -5.42 -3.71
CA MET A 222 -11.92 -5.05 -4.54
C MET A 222 -12.03 -5.86 -5.83
N LEU A 223 -13.17 -5.75 -6.50
CA LEU A 223 -13.33 -6.12 -7.91
C LEU A 223 -13.37 -4.84 -8.74
N ASN A 224 -12.66 -4.82 -9.87
CA ASN A 224 -12.87 -3.82 -10.92
C ASN A 224 -13.70 -4.45 -12.03
N VAL A 225 -14.86 -3.87 -12.34
CA VAL A 225 -15.79 -4.36 -13.37
C VAL A 225 -15.79 -3.39 -14.55
N SER A 226 -15.58 -3.92 -15.76
CA SER A 226 -15.53 -3.16 -17.02
C SER A 226 -16.45 -3.81 -18.05
N PRO A 227 -17.55 -3.14 -18.48
CA PRO A 227 -18.47 -3.72 -19.47
C PRO A 227 -17.82 -3.98 -20.84
N ILE A 228 -16.98 -3.07 -21.32
CA ILE A 228 -16.19 -3.26 -22.54
C ILE A 228 -15.02 -4.24 -22.35
N GLY A 229 -14.51 -4.37 -21.12
CA GLY A 229 -13.32 -5.15 -20.78
C GLY A 229 -12.03 -4.31 -20.80
N ARG A 230 -11.12 -4.53 -19.84
CA ARG A 230 -9.89 -3.72 -19.67
C ARG A 230 -8.84 -3.90 -20.79
N ASN A 231 -8.94 -4.97 -21.58
CA ASN A 231 -8.04 -5.22 -22.72
C ASN A 231 -8.35 -4.35 -23.96
N CYS A 232 -9.24 -3.37 -23.86
CA CYS A 232 -9.50 -2.43 -24.94
C CYS A 232 -8.35 -1.42 -25.14
N SER A 233 -8.19 -0.94 -26.37
CA SER A 233 -7.20 0.10 -26.71
C SER A 233 -7.58 1.45 -26.09
N GLN A 234 -6.69 2.45 -26.16
CA GLN A 234 -7.00 3.79 -25.66
C GLN A 234 -8.12 4.45 -26.48
N GLU A 235 -8.10 4.28 -27.80
CA GLU A 235 -9.15 4.78 -28.70
C GLU A 235 -10.51 4.16 -28.33
N GLU A 236 -10.54 2.85 -28.05
CA GLU A 236 -11.74 2.14 -27.61
C GLU A 236 -12.23 2.61 -26.23
N ARG A 237 -11.32 3.01 -25.32
CA ARG A 237 -11.68 3.61 -24.02
C ARG A 237 -12.39 4.94 -24.23
N ASP A 238 -11.84 5.79 -25.10
CA ASP A 238 -12.38 7.13 -25.38
C ASP A 238 -13.75 7.03 -26.07
N GLU A 239 -13.93 6.04 -26.95
CA GLU A 239 -15.20 5.73 -27.59
C GLU A 239 -16.24 5.20 -26.60
N PHE A 240 -15.85 4.22 -25.75
CA PHE A 240 -16.74 3.69 -24.73
C PHE A 240 -17.15 4.76 -23.73
N GLU A 241 -16.24 5.64 -23.30
CA GLU A 241 -16.57 6.73 -22.38
C GLU A 241 -17.63 7.68 -22.98
N ARG A 242 -17.48 8.06 -24.25
CA ARG A 242 -18.47 8.88 -24.96
C ARG A 242 -19.81 8.14 -25.08
N TYR A 243 -19.77 6.87 -25.43
CA TYR A 243 -20.98 6.04 -25.54
C TYR A 243 -21.70 5.88 -24.20
N ASP A 244 -20.95 5.58 -23.13
CA ASP A 244 -21.45 5.42 -21.76
C ASP A 244 -22.07 6.70 -21.21
N LYS A 245 -21.52 7.88 -21.51
CA LYS A 245 -22.12 9.17 -21.11
C LYS A 245 -23.51 9.40 -21.70
N VAL A 246 -23.77 8.87 -22.89
CA VAL A 246 -25.08 9.01 -23.57
C VAL A 246 -26.03 7.88 -23.15
N GLN A 247 -25.53 6.64 -23.14
CA GLN A 247 -26.36 5.45 -22.93
C GLN A 247 -26.48 5.03 -21.45
N ASN A 248 -25.66 5.62 -20.58
CA ASN A 248 -25.57 5.34 -19.14
C ASN A 248 -25.35 3.84 -18.84
N ILE A 249 -24.41 3.20 -19.54
CA ILE A 249 -24.16 1.76 -19.41
C ILE A 249 -23.72 1.39 -17.98
N ARG A 250 -22.65 2.01 -17.47
CA ARG A 250 -22.13 1.76 -16.11
C ARG A 250 -23.13 2.17 -15.02
N PRO A 251 -23.76 3.38 -15.06
CA PRO A 251 -24.79 3.72 -14.07
C PRO A 251 -25.95 2.73 -14.02
N LYS A 252 -26.48 2.29 -15.17
CA LYS A 252 -27.56 1.30 -15.22
C LYS A 252 -27.12 -0.05 -14.64
N MET A 253 -25.94 -0.52 -15.03
CA MET A 253 -25.38 -1.77 -14.51
C MET A 253 -25.15 -1.71 -12.99
N VAL A 254 -24.59 -0.61 -12.47
CA VAL A 254 -24.38 -0.40 -11.03
C VAL A 254 -25.71 -0.38 -10.28
N SER A 255 -26.76 0.24 -10.84
CA SER A 255 -28.10 0.24 -10.24
C SER A 255 -28.63 -1.18 -10.06
N VAL A 256 -28.55 -2.01 -11.11
CA VAL A 256 -29.01 -3.41 -11.07
C VAL A 256 -28.20 -4.24 -10.07
N LEU A 257 -26.87 -4.10 -10.07
CA LEU A 257 -26.00 -4.82 -9.14
C LEU A 257 -26.27 -4.41 -7.69
N ARG A 258 -26.47 -3.11 -7.43
CA ARG A 258 -26.74 -2.58 -6.09
C ARG A 258 -28.07 -3.11 -5.55
N GLU A 259 -29.11 -3.16 -6.37
CA GLU A 259 -30.40 -3.72 -5.98
C GLU A 259 -30.29 -5.21 -5.67
N LYS A 260 -29.70 -5.99 -6.59
CA LYS A 260 -29.55 -7.44 -6.43
C LYS A 260 -28.72 -7.83 -5.21
N PHE A 261 -27.61 -7.13 -4.99
CA PHE A 261 -26.64 -7.44 -3.94
C PHE A 261 -26.70 -6.49 -2.76
N ALA A 262 -27.85 -5.85 -2.51
CA ALA A 262 -28.04 -4.95 -1.36
C ALA A 262 -27.65 -5.63 -0.02
N HIS A 263 -27.92 -6.93 0.09
CA HIS A 263 -27.61 -7.76 1.25
C HIS A 263 -26.11 -8.09 1.43
N PHE A 264 -25.25 -7.77 0.45
CA PHE A 264 -23.78 -7.93 0.57
C PHE A 264 -23.08 -6.69 1.14
N ASN A 265 -23.80 -5.57 1.27
CA ASN A 265 -23.26 -4.30 1.76
C ASN A 265 -22.00 -3.82 1.02
N LEU A 266 -22.12 -3.76 -0.31
CA LEU A 266 -21.05 -3.33 -1.21
C LEU A 266 -21.24 -1.87 -1.64
N THR A 267 -20.12 -1.15 -1.73
CA THR A 267 -19.99 0.15 -2.38
C THR A 267 -19.58 -0.05 -3.84
N PHE A 268 -20.16 0.76 -4.71
CA PHE A 268 -19.86 0.79 -6.15
C PHE A 268 -19.40 2.20 -6.51
N SER A 269 -18.19 2.33 -7.07
CA SER A 269 -17.60 3.61 -7.45
C SER A 269 -17.30 3.64 -8.95
N ILE A 270 -18.03 4.44 -9.71
CA ILE A 270 -17.77 4.63 -11.14
C ILE A 270 -16.58 5.59 -11.28
N GLY A 271 -15.50 5.10 -11.89
CA GLY A 271 -14.25 5.85 -12.02
C GLY A 271 -13.55 5.58 -13.35
N GLY A 272 -12.86 6.61 -13.85
CA GLY A 272 -12.18 6.56 -15.13
C GLY A 272 -13.13 6.36 -16.32
N GLN A 273 -12.59 5.82 -17.42
CA GLN A 273 -13.28 5.80 -18.71
C GLN A 273 -14.18 4.58 -18.93
N ILE A 274 -13.81 3.42 -18.37
CA ILE A 274 -14.40 2.13 -18.79
C ILE A 274 -14.94 1.26 -17.65
N SER A 275 -14.62 1.54 -16.40
CA SER A 275 -14.89 0.61 -15.30
C SER A 275 -15.57 1.27 -14.11
N PHE A 276 -15.93 0.45 -13.14
CA PHE A 276 -16.28 0.84 -11.78
C PHE A 276 -15.70 -0.18 -10.80
N ASP A 277 -15.37 0.29 -9.60
CA ASP A 277 -14.85 -0.55 -8.51
C ASP A 277 -16.01 -1.02 -7.62
N VAL A 278 -15.88 -2.24 -7.09
CA VAL A 278 -16.81 -2.88 -6.17
C VAL A 278 -16.05 -3.38 -4.96
N PHE A 279 -16.40 -2.87 -3.78
CA PHE A 279 -15.72 -3.18 -2.53
C PHE A 279 -16.70 -3.11 -1.36
N PRO A 280 -16.43 -3.77 -0.22
CA PRO A 280 -17.27 -3.66 0.96
C PRO A 280 -17.41 -2.22 1.44
N GLN A 281 -18.58 -1.86 1.95
CA GLN A 281 -18.80 -0.53 2.51
C GLN A 281 -17.78 -0.22 3.62
N GLY A 282 -17.22 0.99 3.60
CA GLY A 282 -16.22 1.44 4.56
C GLY A 282 -14.78 0.98 4.27
N TRP A 283 -14.51 0.40 3.08
CA TRP A 283 -13.14 0.09 2.61
C TRP A 283 -12.50 1.26 1.84
N ASP A 284 -13.00 2.49 2.06
CA ASP A 284 -12.29 3.73 1.76
C ASP A 284 -11.21 4.00 2.84
N LYS A 285 -10.54 5.15 2.79
CA LYS A 285 -9.44 5.48 3.71
C LYS A 285 -9.83 5.48 5.18
N THR A 286 -11.12 5.65 5.53
CA THR A 286 -11.57 5.53 6.92
C THR A 286 -11.30 4.15 7.52
N TYR A 287 -11.12 3.12 6.69
CA TYR A 287 -10.80 1.77 7.14
C TYR A 287 -9.54 1.72 8.02
N CYS A 288 -8.55 2.58 7.78
CA CYS A 288 -7.32 2.60 8.58
C CYS A 288 -7.53 3.12 10.02
N LEU A 289 -8.60 3.88 10.28
CA LEU A 289 -8.85 4.51 11.58
C LEU A 289 -9.07 3.48 12.70
N ARG A 290 -9.50 2.25 12.37
CA ARG A 290 -9.64 1.13 13.31
C ARG A 290 -8.33 0.73 14.02
N TYR A 291 -7.18 1.12 13.48
CA TYR A 291 -5.87 0.83 14.07
C TYR A 291 -5.37 1.97 14.98
N LEU A 292 -6.17 3.02 15.14
CA LEU A 292 -5.78 4.29 15.74
C LEU A 292 -6.67 4.68 16.93
N ASP A 293 -7.30 3.71 17.59
CA ASP A 293 -8.16 3.95 18.76
C ASP A 293 -7.39 4.50 19.97
N ASP A 294 -6.07 4.34 19.99
CA ASP A 294 -5.18 4.90 21.02
C ASP A 294 -4.91 6.42 20.85
N PHE A 295 -5.38 7.04 19.77
CA PHE A 295 -5.15 8.45 19.46
C PHE A 295 -6.41 9.28 19.72
N ASN A 296 -6.27 10.37 20.47
CA ASN A 296 -7.34 11.33 20.72
C ASN A 296 -7.40 12.43 19.66
N GLU A 297 -6.30 12.69 18.95
CA GLU A 297 -6.21 13.70 17.91
C GLU A 297 -5.56 13.10 16.65
N ILE A 298 -6.34 13.01 15.57
CA ILE A 298 -5.91 12.43 14.30
C ILE A 298 -5.98 13.52 13.24
N HIS A 299 -4.84 14.10 12.85
CA HIS A 299 -4.79 14.98 11.70
C HIS A 299 -4.75 14.14 10.42
N PHE A 300 -5.48 14.54 9.40
CA PHE A 300 -5.39 13.91 8.07
C PHE A 300 -5.10 14.97 7.01
N PHE A 301 -4.07 14.74 6.19
CA PHE A 301 -3.69 15.60 5.07
C PHE A 301 -3.98 14.88 3.75
N GLY A 302 -4.69 15.53 2.81
CA GLY A 302 -5.05 14.95 1.51
C GLY A 302 -5.32 15.98 0.43
N ASP A 303 -5.09 15.62 -0.83
CA ASP A 303 -5.26 16.50 -2.00
C ASP A 303 -6.66 16.40 -2.61
N LYS A 304 -7.35 15.25 -2.47
CA LYS A 304 -8.65 14.95 -3.10
C LYS A 304 -9.76 14.85 -2.06
N THR A 305 -9.89 15.89 -1.25
CA THR A 305 -10.87 15.99 -0.14
C THR A 305 -12.26 16.44 -0.58
N TYR A 306 -12.41 16.89 -1.83
CA TYR A 306 -13.71 17.24 -2.42
C TYR A 306 -14.61 15.99 -2.56
N LYS A 307 -15.93 16.20 -2.58
CA LYS A 307 -16.91 15.11 -2.74
C LYS A 307 -16.64 14.26 -3.98
N GLY A 308 -16.40 12.97 -3.78
CA GLY A 308 -16.05 12.00 -4.83
C GLY A 308 -14.54 11.82 -5.05
N GLY A 309 -13.69 12.62 -4.41
CA GLY A 309 -12.27 12.33 -4.26
C GLY A 309 -12.02 11.22 -3.24
N ASN A 310 -10.90 10.50 -3.36
CA ASN A 310 -10.57 9.34 -2.53
C ASN A 310 -10.14 9.70 -1.09
N ASP A 311 -10.01 10.98 -0.78
CA ASP A 311 -9.72 11.46 0.57
C ASP A 311 -10.96 11.98 1.29
N HIS A 312 -12.10 12.10 0.58
CA HIS A 312 -13.29 12.77 1.07
C HIS A 312 -13.82 12.12 2.37
N GLU A 313 -13.99 10.80 2.39
CA GLU A 313 -14.58 10.10 3.53
C GLU A 313 -13.71 10.18 4.78
N ILE A 314 -12.38 10.09 4.64
CA ILE A 314 -11.47 10.22 5.77
C ILE A 314 -11.34 11.67 6.23
N TYR A 315 -11.40 12.64 5.32
CA TYR A 315 -11.35 14.07 5.64
C TYR A 315 -12.61 14.54 6.40
N GLU A 316 -13.79 14.06 6.00
CA GLU A 316 -15.07 14.39 6.65
C GLU A 316 -15.35 13.53 7.91
N SER A 317 -14.49 12.56 8.22
CA SER A 317 -14.66 11.69 9.39
C SER A 317 -14.58 12.49 10.68
N GLU A 318 -15.58 12.33 11.56
CA GLU A 318 -15.62 12.95 12.90
C GLU A 318 -14.40 12.60 13.78
N ARG A 319 -13.70 11.51 13.46
CA ARG A 319 -12.47 11.10 14.14
C ARG A 319 -11.24 11.89 13.72
N THR A 320 -11.33 12.71 12.68
CA THR A 320 -10.18 13.38 12.08
C THR A 320 -10.32 14.90 12.09
N ILE A 321 -9.18 15.56 12.15
CA ILE A 321 -9.02 16.97 11.83
C ILE A 321 -8.44 17.02 10.42
N GLY A 322 -9.30 17.24 9.43
CA GLY A 322 -8.93 17.24 8.02
C GLY A 322 -8.22 18.51 7.56
N HIS A 323 -7.17 18.35 6.76
CA HIS A 323 -6.37 19.41 6.14
C HIS A 323 -6.31 19.17 4.64
N THR A 324 -7.00 20.00 3.86
CA THR A 324 -6.85 19.97 2.40
C THR A 324 -5.49 20.58 2.03
N VAL A 325 -4.71 19.86 1.22
CA VAL A 325 -3.45 20.36 0.66
C VAL A 325 -3.53 20.47 -0.85
N THR A 326 -2.76 21.38 -1.42
CA THR A 326 -2.71 21.61 -2.87
C THR A 326 -1.43 21.06 -3.52
N SER A 327 -0.41 20.76 -2.72
CA SER A 327 0.88 20.23 -3.16
C SER A 327 1.71 19.70 -1.98
N PRO A 328 2.79 18.94 -2.24
CA PRO A 328 3.76 18.57 -1.22
C PRO A 328 4.32 19.76 -0.41
N ASP A 329 4.55 20.90 -1.05
CA ASP A 329 5.07 22.10 -0.39
C ASP A 329 4.04 22.72 0.57
N ASP A 330 2.76 22.67 0.20
CA ASP A 330 1.64 23.09 1.04
C ASP A 330 1.52 22.17 2.28
N THR A 331 1.66 20.85 2.10
CA THR A 331 1.74 19.88 3.21
C THR A 331 2.84 20.26 4.20
N VAL A 332 4.06 20.54 3.73
CA VAL A 332 5.19 20.96 4.58
C VAL A 332 4.86 22.24 5.32
N LYS A 333 4.29 23.24 4.63
CA LYS A 333 3.94 24.53 5.22
C LYS A 333 2.92 24.38 6.35
N GLN A 334 1.84 23.64 6.11
CA GLN A 334 0.79 23.42 7.10
C GLN A 334 1.32 22.63 8.30
N CYS A 335 2.11 21.57 8.07
CA CYS A 335 2.72 20.78 9.14
C CYS A 335 3.69 21.61 10.00
N LYS A 336 4.49 22.50 9.40
CA LYS A 336 5.37 23.39 10.16
C LYS A 336 4.57 24.26 11.13
N SER A 337 3.50 24.88 10.64
CA SER A 337 2.65 25.74 11.47
C SER A 337 1.97 24.97 12.60
N LEU A 338 1.50 23.75 12.35
CA LEU A 338 0.79 22.93 13.34
C LEU A 338 1.71 22.29 14.39
N PHE A 339 2.88 21.81 13.97
CA PHE A 339 3.69 20.91 14.81
C PHE A 339 5.07 21.46 15.20
N LEU A 340 5.61 22.46 14.49
CA LEU A 340 7.00 22.90 14.65
C LEU A 340 7.17 24.37 15.04
N GLU A 341 6.14 25.21 14.89
CA GLU A 341 6.19 26.65 15.21
C GLU A 341 5.85 27.00 16.68
N ASN A 342 5.75 26.00 17.57
CA ASN A 342 5.45 26.20 19.00
C ASN A 342 6.62 25.83 19.91
#